data_AF-A0A3M1CZ70-F1
#
_entry.id   AF-A0A3M1CZ70-F1
#
_cell.length_a   1.000
_cell.length_b   1.000
_cell.length_c   1.000
_cell.angle_alpha   90.00
_cell.angle_beta   90.00
_cell.angle_gamma   90.00
#
_symmetry.space_group_name_H-M   'P 1'
#
loop_
_entity.id
_entity.type
_entity.pdbx_description
1 polymer ?
#
loop_
_entity_poly.entity_id
_entity_poly.type
_entity_poly.pdbx_seq_one_letter_code
_entity_poly.pdbx_strand_id
1 'polypeptide(L)'
;MADPPTNPLWPPERPASRPAPAGRRCGECAWRYLPDGGSAGPRCHRHPAAPALDDDWPACPAFEANLSCTDCGACCGEAYHCVEVGRDEVFARLHGELLVERFGQLQLPRPGGRCVCLEGSPPALSCRLYADRPESCRDFPVGGRSCVEARCRVGRTP
;
A
#
# COMPACT_ATOMS: atom_id res chain seq x y z
N MET A 1 -20.98 22.58 24.68
CA MET A 1 -20.56 22.02 23.39
C MET A 1 -19.08 21.74 23.52
N ALA A 2 -18.63 20.49 23.39
CA ALA A 2 -17.21 20.19 23.42
C ALA A 2 -16.55 20.76 22.16
N ASP A 3 -15.32 21.25 22.27
CA ASP A 3 -14.55 21.68 21.11
C ASP A 3 -14.40 20.50 20.13
N PRO A 4 -14.47 20.73 18.81
CA PRO A 4 -14.25 19.67 17.84
C PRO A 4 -12.85 19.08 18.05
N PRO A 5 -12.69 17.74 17.91
CA PRO A 5 -11.38 17.12 18.05
C PRO A 5 -10.40 17.79 17.08
N THR A 6 -9.25 18.22 17.58
CA THR A 6 -8.18 18.81 16.77
C THR A 6 -7.18 17.72 16.39
N ASN A 7 -6.63 17.81 15.18
CA ASN A 7 -5.55 16.93 14.77
C ASN A 7 -4.20 17.57 15.17
N PRO A 8 -3.51 17.07 16.21
CA PRO A 8 -2.25 17.67 16.65
C PRO A 8 -1.10 17.49 15.64
N LEU A 9 -1.23 16.59 14.67
CA LEU A 9 -0.25 16.43 13.59
C LEU A 9 -0.40 17.52 12.52
N TRP A 10 -1.58 18.16 12.47
CA TRP A 10 -1.91 19.23 11.55
C TRP A 10 -2.70 20.34 12.25
N PRO A 11 -2.04 21.20 13.05
CA PRO A 11 -2.70 22.32 13.70
C PRO A 11 -3.23 23.31 12.65
N PRO A 12 -4.35 24.00 12.94
CA PRO A 12 -5.04 24.89 11.99
C PRO A 12 -4.17 26.06 11.50
N GLU A 13 -3.16 26.44 12.29
CA GLU A 13 -2.21 27.51 11.98
C GLU A 13 -1.11 27.12 10.97
N ARG A 14 -1.06 25.85 10.52
CA ARG A 14 -0.17 25.46 9.42
C ARG A 14 -0.78 25.85 8.07
N PRO A 15 -0.18 26.79 7.31
CA PRO A 15 -0.65 27.08 5.97
C PRO A 15 -0.50 25.83 5.10
N ALA A 16 -1.64 25.38 4.56
CA ALA A 16 -1.70 24.27 3.63
C ALA A 16 -1.89 24.81 2.21
N SER A 17 -1.25 24.16 1.23
CA SER A 17 -1.55 24.41 -0.19
C SER A 17 -2.95 23.92 -0.59
N ARG A 18 -3.57 23.05 0.23
CA ARG A 18 -4.90 22.48 0.03
C ARG A 18 -5.64 22.38 1.37
N PRO A 19 -6.96 22.64 1.45
CA PRO A 19 -7.72 22.41 2.67
C PRO A 19 -7.82 20.92 3.01
N ALA A 20 -7.91 20.61 4.30
CA ALA A 20 -8.29 19.29 4.77
C ALA A 20 -9.70 18.92 4.27
N PRO A 21 -9.94 17.67 3.84
CA PRO A 21 -11.27 17.27 3.41
C PRO A 21 -12.24 17.23 4.61
N ALA A 22 -13.34 17.96 4.47
CA ALA A 22 -14.37 18.05 5.52
C ALA A 22 -15.00 16.68 5.81
N GLY A 23 -15.22 16.39 7.10
CA GLY A 23 -15.89 15.17 7.56
C GLY A 23 -15.07 13.88 7.46
N ARG A 24 -13.84 13.93 6.93
CA ARG A 24 -12.93 12.76 6.89
C ARG A 24 -12.08 12.69 8.14
N ARG A 25 -11.67 11.47 8.49
CA ARG A 25 -10.89 11.20 9.70
C ARG A 25 -9.59 10.49 9.39
N CYS A 26 -8.63 10.62 10.30
CA CYS A 26 -7.35 9.93 10.22
C CYS A 26 -7.50 8.40 10.19
N GLY A 27 -8.53 7.84 10.84
CA GLY A 27 -8.88 6.41 10.79
C GLY A 27 -9.17 5.87 9.39
N GLU A 28 -9.62 6.74 8.46
CA GLU A 28 -10.03 6.37 7.10
C GLU A 28 -8.93 6.63 6.05
N CYS A 29 -7.76 7.04 6.50
CA CYS A 29 -6.69 7.55 5.65
C CYS A 29 -5.76 6.42 5.19
N ALA A 30 -5.41 6.35 3.91
CA ALA A 30 -4.46 5.37 3.39
C ALA A 30 -3.05 5.46 4.02
N TRP A 31 -2.73 6.60 4.63
CA TRP A 31 -1.48 6.81 5.34
C TRP A 31 -1.42 6.13 6.72
N ARG A 32 -2.57 5.64 7.22
CA ARG A 32 -2.68 4.95 8.51
C ARG A 32 -2.15 3.52 8.38
N TYR A 33 -1.33 3.11 9.34
CA TYR A 33 -0.90 1.72 9.47
C TYR A 33 -0.84 1.28 10.93
N LEU A 34 -0.95 -0.03 11.18
CA LEU A 34 -0.68 -0.63 12.47
C LEU A 34 0.77 -1.14 12.48
N PRO A 35 1.60 -0.74 13.45
CA PRO A 35 2.94 -1.31 13.60
C PRO A 35 2.87 -2.81 13.95
N ASP A 36 3.85 -3.57 13.47
CA ASP A 36 4.01 -4.96 13.87
C ASP A 36 4.27 -5.06 15.38
N GLY A 37 3.71 -6.08 16.05
CA GLY A 37 3.99 -6.35 17.48
C GLY A 37 2.92 -5.89 18.48
N GLY A 38 1.73 -5.51 18.02
CA GLY A 38 0.46 -5.55 18.76
C GLY A 38 0.24 -4.56 19.92
N SER A 39 1.28 -3.96 20.48
CA SER A 39 1.17 -3.03 21.63
C SER A 39 1.23 -1.55 21.24
N ALA A 40 1.68 -1.23 20.03
CA ALA A 40 1.71 0.14 19.54
C ALA A 40 0.39 0.50 18.82
N GLY A 41 -0.22 1.63 19.21
CA GLY A 41 -1.38 2.20 18.52
C GLY A 41 -1.07 2.58 17.05
N PRO A 42 -2.11 2.91 16.26
CA PRO A 42 -1.95 3.21 14.84
C PRO A 42 -1.00 4.39 14.60
N ARG A 43 -0.35 4.43 13.45
CA ARG A 43 0.64 5.44 13.07
C ARG A 43 0.35 5.99 11.69
N CYS A 44 0.94 7.14 11.39
CA CYS A 44 0.82 7.80 10.10
C CYS A 44 2.16 7.75 9.35
N HIS A 45 2.16 7.18 8.15
CA HIS A 45 3.35 7.11 7.29
C HIS A 45 3.92 8.50 6.91
N ARG A 46 3.11 9.58 6.94
CA ARG A 46 3.58 10.98 6.74
C ARG A 46 4.32 11.55 7.94
N HIS A 47 4.01 11.06 9.14
CA HIS A 47 4.53 11.59 10.39
C HIS A 47 5.06 10.42 11.23
N PRO A 48 6.12 9.71 10.79
CA PRO A 48 6.60 8.51 11.47
C PRO A 48 7.15 8.79 12.88
N ALA A 49 7.57 10.03 13.15
CA ALA A 49 8.04 10.47 14.48
C ALA A 49 6.91 10.92 15.42
N ALA A 50 5.66 10.93 14.96
CA ALA A 50 4.52 11.35 15.76
C ALA A 50 4.09 10.30 16.80
N PRO A 51 3.36 10.70 17.87
CA PRO A 51 2.67 9.77 18.76
C PRO A 51 1.65 8.90 18.01
N ALA A 52 1.01 7.98 18.73
CA ALA A 52 -0.04 7.15 18.15
C ALA A 52 -1.16 8.06 17.61
N LEU A 53 -1.65 7.68 16.43
CA LEU A 53 -2.77 8.32 15.77
C LEU A 53 -4.03 8.04 16.57
N ASP A 54 -4.88 9.05 16.72
CA ASP A 54 -6.27 8.83 17.08
C ASP A 54 -7.09 8.72 15.79
N ASP A 55 -7.88 7.65 15.68
CA ASP A 55 -8.70 7.40 14.50
C ASP A 55 -9.79 8.45 14.33
N ASP A 56 -10.19 9.12 15.42
CA ASP A 56 -11.21 10.16 15.42
C ASP A 56 -10.71 11.55 15.02
N TRP A 57 -9.40 11.76 14.95
CA TRP A 57 -8.86 13.06 14.54
C TRP A 57 -9.33 13.45 13.13
N PRO A 58 -9.66 14.74 12.91
CA PRO A 58 -9.93 15.22 11.56
C PRO A 58 -8.76 14.94 10.62
N ALA A 59 -9.09 14.55 9.39
CA ALA A 59 -8.14 14.37 8.33
C ALA A 59 -7.30 15.65 8.09
N CYS A 60 -6.02 15.48 7.75
CA CYS A 60 -5.17 16.59 7.31
C CYS A 60 -5.30 16.80 5.78
N PRO A 61 -4.73 17.88 5.22
CA PRO A 61 -4.70 18.12 3.77
C PRO A 61 -4.10 17.01 2.91
N ALA A 62 -3.25 16.15 3.49
CA ALA A 62 -2.63 15.02 2.81
C ALA A 62 -3.49 13.74 2.85
N PHE A 63 -4.73 13.84 3.33
CA PHE A 63 -5.65 12.72 3.37
C PHE A 63 -5.83 12.07 1.99
N GLU A 64 -5.76 10.76 1.99
CA GLU A 64 -6.02 9.92 0.83
C GLU A 64 -7.01 8.83 1.24
N ALA A 65 -8.01 8.60 0.39
CA ALA A 65 -9.02 7.57 0.63
C ALA A 65 -8.45 6.16 0.38
N ASN A 66 -9.26 5.12 0.65
CA ASN A 66 -8.86 3.72 0.48
C ASN A 66 -8.20 3.46 -0.88
N LEU A 67 -7.08 2.74 -0.83
CA LEU A 67 -6.30 2.42 -2.01
C LEU A 67 -6.92 1.25 -2.76
N SER A 68 -7.01 1.41 -4.09
CA SER A 68 -7.32 0.30 -4.98
C SER A 68 -6.09 -0.12 -5.79
N CYS A 69 -5.80 -1.42 -5.77
CA CYS A 69 -4.75 -2.01 -6.59
C CYS A 69 -5.10 -1.96 -8.09
N THR A 70 -6.39 -1.99 -8.44
CA THR A 70 -6.86 -1.87 -9.84
C THR A 70 -6.51 -0.49 -10.42
N ASP A 71 -6.42 0.52 -9.55
CA ASP A 71 -6.27 1.91 -9.97
C ASP A 71 -4.81 2.31 -10.08
N CYS A 72 -3.96 1.84 -9.17
CA CYS A 72 -2.57 2.30 -9.10
C CYS A 72 -1.56 1.31 -9.69
N GLY A 73 -1.76 0.01 -9.48
CA GLY A 73 -0.80 -1.02 -9.86
C GLY A 73 0.61 -0.85 -9.30
N ALA A 74 0.85 -0.01 -8.30
CA ALA A 74 2.21 0.38 -7.92
C ALA A 74 3.10 -0.84 -7.60
N CYS A 75 2.57 -1.76 -6.80
CA CYS A 75 3.27 -2.99 -6.43
C CYS A 75 3.24 -4.08 -7.51
N CYS A 76 2.37 -4.02 -8.53
CA CYS A 76 2.28 -5.01 -9.63
C CYS A 76 2.97 -4.55 -10.94
N GLY A 77 3.16 -3.24 -11.08
CA GLY A 77 4.03 -2.59 -12.04
C GLY A 77 5.41 -2.35 -11.45
N GLU A 78 5.91 -1.14 -11.63
CA GLU A 78 7.35 -0.82 -11.67
C GLU A 78 8.07 -0.79 -10.33
N ALA A 79 7.37 -0.87 -9.20
CA ALA A 79 8.02 -0.68 -7.89
C ALA A 79 8.97 -1.81 -7.47
N TYR A 80 8.81 -3.00 -8.02
CA TYR A 80 9.57 -4.20 -7.67
C TYR A 80 10.00 -4.98 -8.91
N HIS A 81 11.14 -5.67 -8.81
CA HIS A 81 11.73 -6.41 -9.94
C HIS A 81 11.29 -7.87 -10.06
N CYS A 82 10.82 -8.46 -8.95
CA CYS A 82 10.28 -9.81 -8.93
C CYS A 82 9.32 -9.98 -7.75
N VAL A 83 8.62 -11.12 -7.73
CA VAL A 83 7.93 -11.62 -6.54
C VAL A 83 8.59 -12.95 -6.18
N GLU A 84 8.98 -13.13 -4.93
CA GLU A 84 9.47 -14.40 -4.44
C GLU A 84 8.29 -15.35 -4.20
N VAL A 85 8.47 -16.60 -4.64
CA VAL A 85 7.45 -17.65 -4.56
C VAL A 85 8.08 -18.87 -3.89
N GLY A 86 7.46 -19.36 -2.83
CA GLY A 86 7.83 -20.61 -2.17
C GLY A 86 7.63 -21.81 -3.10
N ARG A 87 8.54 -22.78 -3.03
CA ARG A 87 8.50 -23.99 -3.88
C ARG A 87 7.24 -24.82 -3.67
N ASP A 88 6.69 -24.78 -2.46
CA ASP A 88 5.49 -25.53 -2.08
C ASP A 88 4.18 -24.71 -2.25
N GLU A 89 4.24 -23.50 -2.81
CA GLU A 89 3.05 -22.70 -3.06
C GLU A 89 2.20 -23.30 -4.20
N VAL A 90 0.88 -23.07 -4.14
CA VAL A 90 -0.05 -23.42 -5.23
C VAL A 90 0.41 -22.78 -6.54
N PHE A 91 0.86 -21.53 -6.50
CA PHE A 91 1.34 -20.83 -7.68
C PHE A 91 2.53 -21.55 -8.34
N ALA A 92 3.51 -22.01 -7.55
CA ALA A 92 4.68 -22.71 -8.07
C ALA A 92 4.33 -24.07 -8.70
N ARG A 93 3.35 -24.79 -8.13
CA ARG A 93 2.89 -26.07 -8.67
C ARG A 93 2.09 -25.93 -9.97
N LEU A 94 1.24 -24.92 -10.07
CA LEU A 94 0.33 -24.74 -11.20
C LEU A 94 0.91 -23.89 -12.33
N HIS A 95 1.77 -22.92 -12.01
CA HIS A 95 2.27 -21.89 -12.93
C HIS A 95 3.80 -21.83 -12.90
N GLY A 96 4.47 -22.98 -12.71
CA GLY A 96 5.91 -23.08 -12.60
C GLY A 96 6.66 -22.63 -13.85
N GLU A 97 6.02 -22.67 -15.02
CA GLU A 97 6.53 -22.16 -16.28
C GLU A 97 6.69 -20.64 -16.31
N LEU A 98 6.02 -19.91 -15.41
CA LEU A 98 6.17 -18.46 -15.24
C LEU A 98 7.31 -18.10 -14.28
N LEU A 99 7.92 -19.08 -13.61
CA LEU A 99 8.94 -18.87 -12.60
C LEU A 99 10.35 -19.07 -13.15
N VAL A 100 11.29 -18.31 -12.59
CA VAL A 100 12.71 -18.48 -12.84
C VAL A 100 13.43 -18.75 -11.52
N GLU A 101 14.39 -19.68 -11.53
CA GLU A 101 15.24 -19.90 -10.37
C GLU A 101 16.42 -18.91 -10.39
N ARG A 102 16.54 -18.10 -9.33
CA ARG A 102 17.64 -17.14 -9.15
C ARG A 102 18.05 -17.11 -7.68
N PHE A 103 19.36 -17.18 -7.43
CA PHE A 103 19.92 -17.17 -6.08
C PHE A 103 19.29 -18.24 -5.15
N GLY A 104 18.94 -19.40 -5.71
CA GLY A 104 18.30 -20.51 -4.98
C GLY A 104 16.81 -20.32 -4.66
N GLN A 105 16.19 -19.21 -5.09
CA GLN A 105 14.78 -18.89 -4.88
C GLN A 105 14.01 -18.95 -6.20
N LEU A 106 12.73 -19.35 -6.15
CA LEU A 106 11.83 -19.18 -7.29
C LEU A 106 11.32 -17.75 -7.30
N GLN A 107 11.41 -17.11 -8.46
CA GLN A 107 11.00 -15.74 -8.67
C GLN A 107 10.00 -15.67 -9.82
N LEU A 108 8.89 -14.97 -9.61
CA LEU A 108 8.03 -14.49 -10.68
C LEU A 108 8.63 -13.19 -11.22
N PRO A 109 9.23 -13.21 -12.43
CA PRO A 109 9.98 -12.07 -12.95
C PRO A 109 9.04 -10.94 -13.39
N ARG A 110 9.60 -9.72 -13.45
CA ARG A 110 8.90 -8.53 -13.93
C ARG A 110 9.70 -7.85 -15.04
N PRO A 111 9.68 -8.39 -16.26
CA PRO A 111 10.39 -7.78 -17.38
C PRO A 111 9.85 -6.36 -17.61
N GLY A 112 10.75 -5.40 -17.80
CA GLY A 112 10.38 -3.98 -17.92
C GLY A 112 9.68 -3.41 -16.68
N GLY A 113 9.88 -4.03 -15.51
CA GLY A 113 9.23 -3.63 -14.27
C GLY A 113 7.76 -4.01 -14.19
N ARG A 114 7.23 -4.89 -15.05
CA ARG A 114 5.80 -5.23 -15.04
C ARG A 114 5.55 -6.70 -14.77
N CYS A 115 4.64 -7.01 -13.85
CA CYS A 115 4.25 -8.39 -13.57
C CYS A 115 3.66 -9.08 -14.82
N VAL A 116 4.13 -10.30 -15.08
CA VAL A 116 3.69 -11.12 -16.21
C VAL A 116 2.23 -11.56 -16.12
N CYS A 117 1.65 -11.56 -14.91
CA CYS A 117 0.24 -11.89 -14.68
C CYS A 117 -0.68 -10.66 -14.70
N LEU A 118 -0.13 -9.45 -14.75
CA LEU A 118 -0.91 -8.22 -14.71
C LEU A 118 -1.45 -7.91 -16.11
N GLU A 119 -2.70 -7.49 -16.21
CA GLU A 119 -3.39 -7.12 -17.45
C GLU A 119 -3.91 -5.68 -17.33
N GLY A 120 -4.14 -5.06 -18.49
CA GLY A 120 -4.62 -3.68 -18.57
C GLY A 120 -3.58 -2.63 -18.17
N SER A 121 -4.10 -1.44 -17.91
CA SER A 121 -3.37 -0.25 -17.45
C SER A 121 -4.19 0.48 -16.39
N PRO A 122 -3.57 1.24 -15.47
CA PRO A 122 -4.31 2.15 -14.60
C PRO A 122 -5.38 2.97 -15.35
N PRO A 123 -6.61 3.12 -14.84
CA PRO A 123 -7.16 2.59 -13.58
C PRO A 123 -7.90 1.23 -13.72
N ALA A 124 -7.64 0.47 -14.79
CA ALA A 124 -8.31 -0.79 -15.11
C ALA A 124 -7.32 -1.97 -15.11
N LEU A 125 -6.59 -2.14 -14.00
CA LEU A 125 -5.66 -3.26 -13.83
C LEU A 125 -6.34 -4.50 -13.25
N SER A 126 -5.94 -5.66 -13.73
CA SER A 126 -6.38 -6.96 -13.20
C SER A 126 -5.22 -7.96 -13.19
N CYS A 127 -5.29 -8.96 -12.31
CA CYS A 127 -4.37 -10.11 -12.35
C CYS A 127 -5.09 -11.29 -12.99
N ARG A 128 -4.57 -11.82 -14.09
CA ARG A 128 -5.18 -12.96 -14.79
C ARG A 128 -5.15 -14.25 -13.96
N LEU A 129 -4.28 -14.32 -12.95
CA LEU A 129 -4.12 -15.46 -12.02
C LEU A 129 -4.47 -15.05 -10.57
N TYR A 130 -5.48 -14.20 -10.39
CA TYR A 130 -5.80 -13.62 -9.07
C TYR A 130 -6.12 -14.67 -7.99
N ALA A 131 -6.77 -15.77 -8.36
CA ALA A 131 -7.14 -16.85 -7.43
C ALA A 131 -5.92 -17.62 -6.93
N ASP A 132 -4.95 -17.86 -7.81
CA ASP A 132 -3.76 -18.68 -7.53
C ASP A 132 -2.57 -17.86 -7.06
N ARG A 133 -2.73 -16.54 -6.94
CA ARG A 133 -1.65 -15.59 -6.64
C ARG A 133 -0.70 -16.08 -5.52
N PRO A 134 0.62 -15.82 -5.65
CA PRO A 134 1.58 -16.18 -4.62
C PRO A 134 1.22 -15.58 -3.26
N GLU A 135 1.67 -16.20 -2.17
CA GLU A 135 1.47 -15.72 -0.80
C GLU A 135 1.96 -14.27 -0.64
N SER A 136 3.15 -13.96 -1.16
CA SER A 136 3.72 -12.60 -1.23
C SER A 136 2.76 -11.56 -1.83
N CYS A 137 1.93 -11.95 -2.80
CA CYS A 137 0.93 -11.07 -3.40
C CYS A 137 -0.41 -11.10 -2.65
N ARG A 138 -0.76 -12.23 -2.04
CA ARG A 138 -2.02 -12.45 -1.34
C ARG A 138 -2.07 -11.72 -0.01
N ASP A 139 -0.96 -11.76 0.70
CA ASP A 139 -0.83 -11.27 2.06
C ASP A 139 -0.26 -9.85 2.08
N PHE A 140 -0.04 -9.26 0.90
CA PHE A 140 0.47 -7.91 0.76
C PHE A 140 -0.52 -6.89 1.35
N PRO A 141 -0.15 -6.19 2.44
CA PRO A 141 -1.08 -5.29 3.12
C PRO A 141 -1.28 -4.01 2.30
N VAL A 142 -2.49 -3.82 1.78
CA VAL A 142 -2.89 -2.57 1.11
C VAL A 142 -2.80 -1.42 2.12
N GLY A 143 -2.07 -0.36 1.76
CA GLY A 143 -1.78 0.77 2.67
C GLY A 143 -0.71 0.49 3.73
N GLY A 144 -0.17 -0.74 3.78
CA GLY A 144 0.99 -1.04 4.62
C GLY A 144 2.28 -0.41 4.10
N ARG A 145 3.36 -0.50 4.88
CA ARG A 145 4.66 0.13 4.59
C ARG A 145 5.18 -0.15 3.16
N SER A 146 5.17 -1.41 2.75
CA SER A 146 5.63 -1.81 1.41
C SER A 146 4.73 -1.25 0.30
N CYS A 147 3.41 -1.16 0.53
CA CYS A 147 2.48 -0.54 -0.42
C CYS A 147 2.79 0.94 -0.62
N VAL A 148 2.94 1.67 0.49
CA VAL A 148 3.28 3.10 0.51
C VAL A 148 4.62 3.35 -0.16
N GLU A 149 5.64 2.54 0.15
CA GLU A 149 6.94 2.64 -0.48
C GLU A 149 6.86 2.40 -1.99
N ALA A 150 6.13 1.37 -2.43
CA ALA A 150 5.92 1.10 -3.84
C ALA A 150 5.27 2.27 -4.57
N ARG A 151 4.24 2.89 -3.97
CA ARG A 151 3.55 4.06 -4.53
C ARG A 151 4.50 5.25 -4.65
N CYS A 152 5.27 5.54 -3.60
CA CYS A 152 6.27 6.61 -3.62
C CYS A 152 7.33 6.39 -4.71
N ARG A 153 7.83 5.16 -4.89
CA ARG A 153 8.82 4.82 -5.93
C ARG A 153 8.34 5.13 -7.35
N VAL A 154 7.03 5.01 -7.60
CA VAL A 154 6.41 5.28 -8.91
C VAL A 154 5.72 6.65 -8.97
N GLY A 155 6.05 7.57 -8.05
CA GLY A 155 5.55 8.94 -8.06
C GLY A 155 4.08 9.10 -7.71
N ARG A 156 3.47 8.12 -7.03
CA ARG A 156 2.08 8.19 -6.56
C ARG A 156 2.02 8.67 -5.12
N THR A 157 0.94 9.39 -4.78
CA THR A 157 0.54 9.56 -3.37
C THR A 157 0.30 8.17 -2.78
N PRO A 158 0.62 7.93 -1.52
CA PRO A 158 0.33 6.69 -0.79
C PRO A 158 -1.11 6.26 -0.70
#